data_AF-A0A0R3WTZ6-F1
#
_entry.id   AF-A0A0R3WTZ6-F1
#
_cell.length_a   1.000
_cell.length_b   1.000
_cell.length_c   1.000
_cell.angle_alpha   90.00
_cell.angle_beta   90.00
_cell.angle_gamma   90.00
#
_symmetry.space_group_name_H-M   'P 1'
#
loop_
_entity.id
_entity.type
_entity.pdbx_description
1 polymer ?
#
loop_
_entity_poly.entity_id
_entity_poly.type
_entity_poly.pdbx_seq_one_letter_code
_entity_poly.pdbx_strand_id
1 'polypeptide(L)' 'MYLSDGIRQIDYVIAFSFSSPSVEEPFQDFLIALLHRGFNIEVSERMSHWLSYKLSPPKCALS' A
#
# COMPACT_ATOMS: atom_id res chain seq x y z
N MET A 1 -2.54 14.52 3.80
CA MET A 1 -2.03 13.43 4.67
C MET A 1 -0.82 12.83 3.98
N TYR A 2 0.29 12.59 4.69
CA TYR A 2 1.57 12.14 4.10
C TYR A 2 2.01 10.79 4.69
N LEU A 3 2.87 10.08 3.96
CA LEU A 3 3.61 8.93 4.48
C LEU A 3 4.52 9.37 5.64
N SER A 4 5.06 8.39 6.37
CA SER A 4 5.95 8.58 7.52
C SER A 4 7.20 9.42 7.23
N ASP A 5 7.62 9.51 5.97
CA ASP A 5 8.73 10.36 5.54
C ASP A 5 8.37 11.85 5.47
N GLY A 6 7.09 12.22 5.56
CA GLY A 6 6.60 13.59 5.45
C GLY A 6 6.70 14.20 4.04
N ILE A 7 7.17 13.46 3.04
CA ILE A 7 7.42 13.97 1.68
C ILE A 7 6.31 13.51 0.73
N ARG A 8 5.98 12.22 0.75
CA ARG A 8 5.05 11.61 -0.21
C ARG A 8 3.61 11.72 0.29
N GLN A 9 2.74 12.30 -0.52
CA GLN A 9 1.32 12.41 -0.20
C GLN A 9 0.65 11.04 -0.29
N ILE A 10 -0.24 10.74 0.66
CA ILE A 10 -1.09 9.56 0.59
C ILE A 10 -2.29 9.90 -0.28
N ASP A 11 -2.43 9.17 -1.38
CA ASP A 11 -3.56 9.30 -2.30
C ASP A 11 -4.59 8.19 -2.09
N TYR A 12 -4.14 7.00 -1.66
CA TYR A 12 -5.01 5.86 -1.41
C TYR A 12 -4.69 5.19 -0.07
N VAL A 13 -5.72 4.64 0.58
CA VAL A 13 -5.58 3.75 1.73
C VAL A 13 -6.40 2.51 1.48
N ILE A 14 -5.76 1.35 1.48
CA ILE A 14 -6.40 0.03 1.38
C ILE A 14 -6.35 -0.59 2.77
N ALA A 15 -7.50 -0.96 3.32
CA ALA A 15 -7.56 -1.70 4.58
C ALA A 15 -8.05 -3.12 4.27
N PHE A 16 -7.29 -4.13 4.70
CA PHE A 16 -7.62 -5.52 4.46
C PHE A 16 -7.38 -6.36 5.71
N SER A 17 -8.25 -7.35 5.93
CA SER A 17 -8.05 -8.41 6.92
C SER A 17 -8.06 -9.75 6.21
N PHE A 18 -6.98 -10.51 6.34
CA PHE A 18 -6.92 -11.84 5.77
C PHE A 18 -7.62 -12.84 6.69
N SER A 19 -8.63 -13.53 6.17
CA SER A 19 -9.32 -14.63 6.86
C SER A 19 -8.72 -16.00 6.51
N SER A 20 -7.85 -16.07 5.49
CA SER A 20 -7.19 -17.29 5.01
C SER A 20 -5.94 -16.96 4.19
N PRO A 21 -4.87 -17.78 4.25
CA PRO A 21 -3.67 -17.62 3.41
C PRO A 21 -3.95 -17.64 1.90
N SER A 22 -5.00 -18.35 1.46
CA SER A 22 -5.37 -18.46 0.04
C SER A 22 -5.79 -17.13 -0.62
N VAL A 23 -6.19 -16.15 0.19
CA VAL A 23 -6.56 -14.79 -0.26
C VAL A 23 -5.38 -13.83 -0.08
N GLU A 24 -4.38 -14.21 0.71
CA GLU A 24 -3.20 -13.42 0.99
C GLU A 24 -2.24 -13.39 -0.21
N GLU A 25 -1.98 -14.53 -0.85
CA GLU A 25 -1.05 -14.63 -1.99
C GLU A 25 -1.42 -13.70 -3.16
N PRO A 26 -2.67 -13.69 -3.69
CA PRO A 26 -3.01 -12.81 -4.81
C PRO A 26 -2.94 -11.32 -4.44
N PHE A 27 -3.19 -10.99 -3.17
CA PHE A 27 -3.09 -9.62 -2.70
C PHE A 27 -1.64 -9.18 -2.56
N GLN A 28 -0.75 -10.05 -2.10
CA GLN A 28 0.69 -9.79 -2.08
C GLN A 28 1.22 -9.57 -3.51
N ASP A 29 0.83 -10.40 -4.47
CA ASP A 29 1.19 -10.23 -5.88
C ASP A 29 0.71 -8.88 -6.44
N PHE A 30 -0.50 -8.46 -6.07
CA PHE A 30 -1.02 -7.14 -6.42
C PHE A 30 -0.16 -6.00 -5.85
N LEU A 31 0.23 -6.06 -4.58
CA LEU A 31 1.11 -5.05 -3.97
C LEU A 31 2.48 -5.01 -4.63
N ILE A 32 3.06 -6.17 -4.95
CA ILE A 32 4.34 -6.28 -5.67
C ILE A 32 4.23 -5.63 -7.06
N ALA A 33 3.15 -5.89 -7.79
CA ALA A 33 2.91 -5.27 -9.09
C ALA A 33 2.81 -3.74 -9.01
N LEU A 34 2.23 -3.19 -7.93
CA LEU A 34 2.19 -1.75 -7.69
C LEU A 34 3.58 -1.17 -7.39
N LEU A 35 4.38 -1.85 -6.55
CA LEU A 35 5.77 -1.44 -6.28
C LEU A 35 6.60 -1.40 -7.56
N HIS A 36 6.47 -2.41 -8.43
CA HIS A 36 7.16 -2.43 -9.74
C HIS A 36 6.71 -1.30 -10.67
N ARG A 37 5.50 -0.76 -10.49
CA ARG A 37 5.00 0.40 -11.23
C ARG A 37 5.39 1.74 -10.60
N GLY A 38 6.18 1.73 -9.53
CA GLY A 38 6.69 2.94 -8.86
C GLY A 38 5.78 3.50 -7.77
N PHE A 39 4.76 2.75 -7.33
CA PHE A 39 4.00 3.15 -6.14
C PHE A 39 4.87 3.02 -4.89
N ASN A 40 4.68 3.94 -3.96
CA ASN A 40 5.23 3.86 -2.62
C ASN A 40 4.12 3.34 -1.70
N ILE A 41 4.40 2.28 -0.95
CA ILE A 41 3.44 1.62 -0.09
C ILE A 41 3.99 1.59 1.33
N GLU A 42 3.23 2.11 2.29
CA GLU A 42 3.52 2.02 3.71
C GLU A 42 2.46 1.17 4.39
N VAL A 43 2.90 0.16 5.13
CA VAL A 43 2.02 -0.71 5.91
C VAL A 43 1.91 -0.18 7.33
N SER A 44 0.71 -0.09 7.85
CA SER A 44 0.43 0.21 9.25
C SER A 44 -0.56 -0.81 9.78
N GLU A 45 -0.18 -1.54 10.82
CA GLU A 45 -1.07 -2.44 11.54
C GLU A 45 -2.02 -1.60 12.41
N ARG A 46 -3.33 -1.83 12.27
CA ARG A 46 -4.31 -0.99 12.98
C ARG A 46 -5.07 -1.70 14.11
N MET A 47 -5.09 -3.03 14.17
CA MET A 47 -5.53 -3.86 15.31
C MET A 47 -5.63 -5.34 14.88
N SER A 48 -4.99 -6.23 15.65
CA SER A 48 -4.95 -7.71 15.68
C SER A 48 -5.06 -8.56 14.40
N HIS A 49 -5.74 -8.15 13.33
CA HIS A 49 -5.81 -8.85 12.04
C HIS A 49 -6.04 -7.90 10.85
N TRP A 50 -6.09 -6.58 11.08
CA TRP A 50 -6.32 -5.58 10.05
C TRP A 50 -5.03 -4.85 9.70
N LEU A 51 -4.63 -4.97 8.43
CA LEU A 51 -3.52 -4.23 7.84
C LEU A 51 -4.05 -3.09 7.00
N SER A 52 -3.47 -1.90 7.19
CA SER A 52 -3.71 -0.74 6.34
C SER A 52 -2.48 -0.45 5.49
N TYR A 53 -2.69 -0.30 4.20
CA TYR A 53 -1.68 0.00 3.20
C TYR A 53 -1.95 1.40 2.69
N LYS A 54 -1.06 2.33 2.99
CA LYS A 54 -1.10 3.71 2.50
C LYS A 54 -0.29 3.76 1.22
N LEU A 55 -0.88 4.25 0.13
CA LEU A 55 -0.25 4.26 -1.19
C LEU A 55 -0.08 5.69 -1.69
N SER A 56 1.10 5.94 -2.25
CA SER A 56 1.44 7.15 -2.98
C SER A 56 1.89 6.76 -4.40
N PRO A 57 1.16 7.13 -5.46
CA PRO A 57 1.54 6.84 -6.83
C PRO A 57 2.88 7.49 -7.17
N PRO A 58 3.60 6.98 -8.18
CA PRO A 58 4.74 7.70 -8.72
C PRO A 58 4.23 9.05 -9.24
N LYS A 59 4.88 10.14 -8.82
CA LYS A 59 4.69 11.40 -9.54
C LYS A 59 5.35 11.21 -10.89
N CYS A 60 4.58 11.06 -11.95
CA CYS A 60 5.12 11.16 -13.30
C CYS A 60 5.95 12.44 -13.32
N ALA A 61 7.24 12.34 -13.66
CA ALA A 61 7.97 13.51 -14.10
C ALA A 61 7.15 14.07 -15.25
N LEU A 62 6.52 15.23 -15.04
CA LEU A 62 5.90 16.00 -16.10
C LEU A 62 7.05 16.40 -17.02
N SER A 63 7.38 15.51 -17.97
CA SER A 63 8.25 15.78 -19.11
C SER A 63 7.44 16.46 -20.19
#